data_AF-A0A426Y754-F1
#
_entry.id   AF-A0A426Y754-F1
#
_cell.length_a   1.000
_cell.length_b   1.000
_cell.length_c   1.000
_cell.angle_alpha   90.00
_cell.angle_beta   90.00
_cell.angle_gamma   90.00
#
_symmetry.space_group_name_H-M   'P 1'
#
loop_
_entity.id
_entity.type
_entity.pdbx_description
1 polymer ?
#
loop_
_entity_poly.entity_id
_entity_poly.type
_entity_poly.pdbx_seq_one_letter_code
_entity_poly.pdbx_strand_id
1 'polypeptide(L)' 'MISEMVGKLTNECWDKCITGAPGSKFSSSESACLTNCAQRYMDLSMLIMKKFQSMQQ' A
#
# COMPACT_ATOMS: atom_id res chain seq x y z
N MET A 1 -13.39 6.99 -6.93
CA MET A 1 -13.12 5.86 -6.02
C MET A 1 -11.75 5.24 -6.27
N ILE A 2 -11.43 4.70 -7.45
CA ILE A 2 -10.09 4.08 -7.71
C ILE A 2 -8.94 5.09 -7.57
N SER A 3 -9.07 6.30 -8.13
CA SER A 3 -8.04 7.34 -8.04
C SER A 3 -7.68 7.71 -6.59
N GLU A 4 -8.67 7.75 -5.69
CA GLU A 4 -8.43 8.04 -4.27
C GLU A 4 -7.68 6.89 -3.59
N MET A 5 -8.03 5.64 -3.90
CA MET A 5 -7.30 4.47 -3.42
C MET A 5 -5.84 4.48 -3.90
N VAL A 6 -5.61 4.79 -5.18
CA VAL A 6 -4.27 4.91 -5.73
C VAL A 6 -3.49 5.99 -4.99
N GLY A 7 -4.08 7.16 -4.76
CA GLY A 7 -3.43 8.23 -3.99
C GLY A 7 -3.05 7.81 -2.56
N LYS A 8 -3.93 7.10 -1.85
CA LYS A 8 -3.64 6.57 -0.50
C LYS A 8 -2.50 5.57 -0.52
N LEU A 9 -2.53 4.62 -1.45
CA LEU A 9 -1.47 3.62 -1.63
C LEU A 9 -0.13 4.28 -1.98
N THR A 10 -0.15 5.29 -2.85
CA THR A 10 1.05 6.05 -3.20
C THR A 10 1.66 6.69 -1.96
N ASN A 11 0.89 7.44 -1.18
CA ASN A 11 1.42 8.11 0.02
C ASN A 11 1.95 7.10 1.05
N GLU A 12 1.16 6.08 1.39
CA GLU A 12 1.52 5.09 2.41
C GLU A 12 2.74 4.25 2.02
N CYS A 13 2.83 3.84 0.76
CA CYS A 13 3.92 3.00 0.31
C CYS A 13 5.18 3.78 -0.05
N TRP A 14 5.06 5.05 -0.46
CA TRP A 14 6.21 5.90 -0.74
C TRP A 14 7.08 6.07 0.51
N ASP A 15 6.47 6.51 1.62
CA ASP A 15 7.19 6.77 2.87
C ASP A 15 7.85 5.51 3.46
N LYS A 16 7.32 4.32 3.13
CA LYS A 16 7.86 3.04 3.61
C LYS A 16 8.99 2.50 2.73
N CYS A 17 8.90 2.72 1.42
CA CYS A 17 9.77 2.05 0.45
C CYS A 17 10.86 2.96 -0.13
N ILE A 18 10.63 4.27 -0.18
CA ILE A 18 11.54 5.23 -0.80
C ILE A 18 12.22 6.06 0.30
N THR A 19 13.38 5.59 0.75
CA THR A 19 14.14 6.18 1.88
C THR A 19 15.16 7.24 1.45
N GLY A 20 15.31 7.47 0.15
CA GLY A 20 16.20 8.45 -0.44
C GLY A 20 15.68 8.93 -1.78
N ALA A 21 16.43 9.80 -2.45
CA ALA A 21 16.08 10.22 -3.80
C ALA A 21 16.23 9.02 -4.76
N PRO A 22 15.14 8.56 -5.43
CA PRO A 22 15.26 7.50 -6.41
C PRO A 22 16.09 7.98 -7.61
N GLY A 23 16.74 7.02 -8.29
CA GLY A 23 17.44 7.30 -9.55
C GLY A 23 16.47 7.56 -10.71
N SER A 24 16.94 7.41 -11.94
CA SER A 24 16.09 7.50 -13.14
C SER A 24 15.02 6.40 -13.24
N LYS A 25 15.09 5.40 -12.36
CA LYS A 25 14.12 4.30 -12.19
C LYS A 25 14.23 3.76 -10.77
N PHE A 26 13.18 3.10 -10.31
CA PHE A 26 13.24 2.31 -9.09
C PHE A 26 14.23 1.15 -9.26
N SER A 27 15.00 0.91 -8.21
CA SER A 27 15.74 -0.32 -8.02
C SER A 27 14.80 -1.53 -7.93
N SER A 28 15.37 -2.73 -8.05
CA SER A 28 14.62 -3.98 -7.87
C SER A 28 14.02 -4.09 -6.46
N SER A 29 14.75 -3.65 -5.44
CA SER A 29 14.28 -3.65 -4.05
C SER A 29 13.14 -2.67 -3.81
N GLU A 30 13.23 -1.43 -4.33
CA GLU A 30 12.15 -0.44 -4.24
C GLU A 30 10.89 -0.93 -4.96
N SER A 31 11.03 -1.48 -6.17
CA SER A 31 9.90 -2.02 -6.94
C SER A 31 9.22 -3.19 -6.22
N ALA A 32 10.02 -4.11 -5.66
CA ALA A 32 9.51 -5.22 -4.86
C ALA A 32 8.81 -4.72 -3.58
N CYS A 33 9.40 -3.73 -2.90
CA CYS A 33 8.81 -3.13 -1.70
C CYS A 33 7.45 -2.49 -2.02
N LEU A 34 7.36 -1.65 -3.05
CA LEU A 34 6.12 -0.97 -3.45
C LEU A 34 5.01 -1.98 -3.79
N THR A 35 5.35 -3.03 -4.55
CA THR A 35 4.43 -4.11 -4.90
C THR A 35 3.90 -4.82 -3.65
N ASN A 36 4.82 -5.20 -2.75
CA ASN A 36 4.46 -5.87 -1.51
C ASN A 36 3.64 -4.97 -0.59
N CYS A 37 4.00 -3.69 -0.47
CA CYS A 37 3.29 -2.73 0.36
C CYS A 37 1.84 -2.56 -0.11
N ALA A 38 1.61 -2.34 -1.40
CA ALA A 38 0.27 -2.17 -1.94
C ALA A 38 -0.60 -3.42 -1.73
N GLN A 39 -0.04 -4.62 -1.99
CA GLN A 39 -0.72 -5.89 -1.74
C GLN A 39 -1.12 -6.03 -0.26
N ARG A 40 -0.18 -5.78 0.67
CA ARG A 40 -0.42 -5.93 2.12
C ARG A 40 -1.41 -4.90 2.65
N TYR A 41 -1.38 -3.67 2.13
CA TYR A 41 -2.36 -2.66 2.50
C TYR A 41 -3.78 -3.10 2.14
N MET A 42 -3.98 -3.63 0.93
CA MET A 42 -5.29 -4.12 0.48
C MET A 42 -5.74 -5.35 1.30
N ASP A 43 -4.84 -6.31 1.53
CA ASP A 43 -5.15 -7.52 2.31
C ASP A 43 -5.60 -7.17 3.74
N LEU A 44 -4.86 -6.28 4.41
CA LEU A 44 -5.19 -5.84 5.76
C LEU A 44 -6.48 -5.00 5.78
N SER A 45 -6.69 -4.13 4.79
CA SER A 45 -7.93 -3.36 4.68
C SER A 45 -9.15 -4.28 4.59
N MET A 46 -9.09 -5.33 3.76
CA MET A 46 -10.16 -6.32 3.66
C MET A 46 -10.36 -7.10 4.97
N LEU A 47 -9.29 -7.50 5.64
CA LEU A 47 -9.36 -8.20 6.92
C LEU A 47 -10.05 -7.34 7.99
N ILE A 48 -9.66 -6.07 8.09
CA ILE A 48 -10.25 -5.10 9.01
C ILE A 48 -11.73 -4.90 8.72
N MET A 49 -12.11 -4.71 7.44
CA MET A 49 -13.51 -4.58 7.03
C MET A 49 -14.35 -5.80 7.44
N LYS A 50 -13.84 -7.01 7.18
CA LYS A 50 -14.51 -8.26 7.60
C LYS A 50 -14.69 -8.34 9.11
N LYS A 51 -13.66 -7.93 9.88
CA LYS A 51 -13.73 -7.91 11.34
C LYS A 51 -14.80 -6.94 11.83
N PHE A 52 -14.88 -5.72 11.27
CA PHE A 52 -15.92 -4.77 11.63
C PHE A 52 -17.33 -5.28 11.30
N GLN A 53 -17.51 -5.90 10.13
CA GLN A 53 -18.80 -6.50 9.76
C GLN A 53 -19.22 -7.61 10.73
N SER A 54 -18.28 -8.45 11.19
CA SER A 54 -18.58 -9.49 12.19
C SER A 54 -18.95 -8.96 13.58
N MET A 55 -18.58 -7.71 13.90
CA MET A 55 -18.90 -7.08 15.20
C MET A 55 -20.22 -6.30 15.19
N GLN A 56 -20.78 -6.01 14.01
CA GLN A 56 -22.06 -5.32 13.85
C GLN A 56 -23.26 -6.29 13.74
N GLN A 57 -23.00 -7.60 13.83
CA GLN A 57 -24.00 -8.66 13.97
C GLN A 57 -24.18 -9.01 15.45
#